data_AF-A0A1V6LIQ1-F1
#
_entry.id   AF-A0A1V6LIQ1-F1
#
_cell.length_a   1.000
_cell.length_b   1.000
_cell.length_c   1.000
_cell.angle_alpha   90.00
_cell.angle_beta   90.00
_cell.angle_gamma   90.00
#
_symmetry.space_group_name_H-M   'P 1'
#
loop_
_entity.id
_entity.type
_entity.pdbx_description
1 polymer ?
#
loop_
_entity_poly.entity_id
_entity_poly.type
_entity_poly.pdbx_seq_one_letter_code
_entity_poly.pdbx_strand_id
1 'polypeptide(L)'
;MEKYFIYNEHLGIAVPNIQEEWEDISEKTQHGILLKWEQIRGKIPDRIKELEHYINQKQHRLNNEDNFEISCRLNSEIADLASIINDLWLWYRLTQNVSEGKAHQ
;
A
#
# COMPACT_ATOMS: atom_id res chain seq x y z
N MET A 1 -14.89 -10.02 -10.59
CA MET A 1 -13.55 -9.37 -10.53
C MET A 1 -13.57 -8.14 -9.63
N GLU A 2 -14.45 -7.16 -9.85
CA GLU A 2 -14.51 -5.95 -9.00
C GLU A 2 -14.96 -6.23 -7.56
N LYS A 3 -15.93 -7.13 -7.34
CA LYS A 3 -16.41 -7.49 -6.00
C LYS A 3 -15.34 -8.03 -5.02
N TYR A 4 -14.19 -8.48 -5.52
CA TYR A 4 -13.10 -9.06 -4.72
C TYR A 4 -12.04 -8.05 -4.30
N PHE A 5 -12.21 -6.79 -4.68
CA PHE A 5 -11.27 -5.73 -4.37
C PHE A 5 -12.04 -4.50 -3.90
N ILE A 6 -11.48 -3.77 -2.96
CA ILE A 6 -11.98 -2.47 -2.54
C ILE A 6 -10.87 -1.45 -2.70
N TYR A 7 -11.21 -0.26 -3.19
CA TYR A 7 -10.25 0.84 -3.23
C TYR A 7 -10.04 1.37 -1.82
N ASN A 8 -8.79 1.33 -1.35
CA ASN A 8 -8.41 1.89 -0.08
C ASN A 8 -7.88 3.31 -0.31
N GLU A 9 -8.70 4.31 0.01
CA GLU A 9 -8.36 5.73 -0.14
C GLU A 9 -7.08 6.13 0.61
N HIS A 10 -6.83 5.52 1.77
CA HIS A 10 -5.64 5.80 2.56
C HIS A 10 -4.36 5.36 1.84
N LEU A 11 -4.39 4.17 1.21
CA LEU A 11 -3.25 3.62 0.47
C LEU A 11 -3.16 4.16 -0.98
N GLY A 12 -4.29 4.60 -1.53
CA GLY A 12 -4.41 4.99 -2.93
C GLY A 12 -4.39 3.82 -3.92
N ILE A 13 -4.67 2.60 -3.45
CA ILE A 13 -4.68 1.38 -4.27
C ILE A 13 -5.90 0.50 -3.97
N ALA A 14 -6.25 -0.38 -4.90
CA ALA A 14 -7.23 -1.43 -4.63
C ALA A 14 -6.58 -2.60 -3.87
N VAL A 15 -7.18 -3.04 -2.77
CA VAL A 15 -6.71 -4.18 -1.96
C VAL A 15 -7.72 -5.33 -2.06
N PRO A 16 -7.27 -6.60 -1.92
CA PRO A 16 -8.17 -7.74 -1.88
C PRO A 16 -9.17 -7.61 -0.73
N ASN A 17 -10.44 -7.87 -1.03
CA ASN A 17 -11.53 -7.88 -0.07
C ASN A 17 -12.44 -9.08 -0.37
N ILE A 18 -11.98 -10.27 0.01
CA ILE A 18 -12.66 -11.52 -0.27
C ILE A 18 -13.55 -11.85 0.93
N GLN A 19 -14.86 -11.88 0.69
CA GLN A 19 -15.90 -12.04 1.72
C GLN A 19 -16.46 -13.48 1.76
N GLU A 20 -16.01 -14.34 0.85
CA GLU A 20 -16.38 -15.76 0.75
C GLU A 20 -15.13 -16.62 0.96
N GLU A 21 -15.31 -17.89 1.32
CA GLU A 21 -14.17 -18.81 1.48
C GLU A 21 -13.44 -18.96 0.13
N TRP A 22 -12.10 -19.01 0.17
CA TRP A 22 -11.29 -19.02 -1.04
C TRP A 22 -11.59 -20.25 -1.90
N GLU A 23 -11.76 -21.41 -1.25
CA GLU A 23 -12.03 -22.71 -1.85
C GLU A 23 -13.39 -22.76 -2.57
N ASP A 24 -14.35 -21.92 -2.18
CA ASP A 24 -15.66 -21.83 -2.82
C ASP A 24 -15.62 -21.02 -4.13
N ILE A 25 -14.53 -20.26 -4.36
CA ILE A 25 -14.31 -19.50 -5.58
C ILE A 25 -13.76 -20.42 -6.67
N SER A 26 -14.41 -20.44 -7.84
CA SER A 26 -13.89 -21.20 -9.00
C SER A 26 -12.42 -20.91 -9.29
N GLU A 27 -11.63 -21.92 -9.64
CA GLU A 27 -10.19 -21.77 -9.92
C GLU A 27 -9.89 -20.67 -10.95
N LYS A 28 -10.70 -20.57 -12.01
CA LYS A 28 -10.56 -19.51 -13.02
C LYS A 28 -10.65 -18.11 -12.40
N THR A 29 -11.54 -17.93 -11.43
CA THR A 29 -11.72 -16.65 -10.74
C THR A 29 -10.61 -16.40 -9.73
N GLN A 30 -10.17 -17.43 -8.99
CA GLN A 30 -8.99 -17.35 -8.12
C GLN A 30 -7.74 -16.86 -8.88
N HIS A 31 -7.44 -17.47 -10.04
CA HIS A 31 -6.33 -17.04 -10.90
C HIS A 31 -6.49 -15.58 -11.37
N GLY A 32 -7.71 -15.19 -11.73
CA GLY A 32 -8.00 -13.80 -12.11
C GLY A 32 -7.77 -12.79 -10.97
N ILE A 33 -8.13 -13.16 -9.74
CA ILE A 33 -7.88 -12.35 -8.53
C ILE A 33 -6.37 -12.22 -8.31
N LEU A 34 -5.62 -13.33 -8.35
CA LEU A 34 -4.17 -13.33 -8.16
C LEU A 34 -3.45 -12.46 -9.20
N LEU A 35 -3.80 -12.61 -10.48
CA LEU A 35 -3.22 -11.83 -11.58
C LEU A 35 -3.50 -10.33 -11.41
N LYS A 36 -4.75 -9.96 -11.08
CA LYS A 36 -5.11 -8.56 -10.83
C LYS A 36 -4.34 -8.00 -9.63
N TRP A 37 -4.20 -8.80 -8.56
CA TRP A 37 -3.47 -8.37 -7.38
C TRP A 37 -1.98 -8.15 -7.67
N GLU A 38 -1.35 -9.02 -8.46
CA GLU A 38 0.02 -8.84 -8.93
C GLU A 38 0.19 -7.53 -9.72
N GLN A 39 -0.73 -7.22 -10.64
CA GLN A 39 -0.71 -5.97 -11.41
C GLN A 39 -0.84 -4.73 -10.52
N ILE A 40 -1.69 -4.77 -9.50
CA ILE A 40 -1.83 -3.66 -8.55
C ILE A 40 -0.56 -3.50 -7.72
N ARG A 41 -0.01 -4.60 -7.20
CA ARG A 41 1.21 -4.58 -6.40
C ARG A 41 2.43 -4.12 -7.15
N GLY A 42 2.52 -4.43 -8.44
CA GLY A 42 3.59 -3.91 -9.30
C GLY A 42 3.67 -2.38 -9.31
N LYS A 43 2.57 -1.68 -8.95
CA LYS A 43 2.51 -0.21 -8.87
C LYS A 43 2.79 0.35 -7.48
N ILE A 44 2.87 -0.49 -6.44
CA ILE A 44 3.16 -0.04 -5.07
C ILE A 44 4.49 0.73 -4.98
N PRO A 45 5.61 0.26 -5.58
CA PRO A 45 6.86 1.00 -5.53
C PRO A 45 6.77 2.42 -6.11
N ASP A 46 6.01 2.61 -7.18
CA ASP A 46 5.83 3.93 -7.77
C ASP A 46 4.96 4.83 -6.89
N ARG A 47 3.91 4.27 -6.27
CA ARG A 47 3.11 4.99 -5.28
C ARG A 47 3.94 5.42 -4.07
N ILE A 48 4.86 4.58 -3.60
CA ILE A 48 5.77 4.93 -2.50
C ILE A 48 6.66 6.11 -2.90
N LYS A 49 7.27 6.09 -4.10
CA LYS A 49 8.10 7.21 -4.59
C LYS A 49 7.31 8.53 -4.66
N GLU A 50 6.04 8.48 -5.08
CA GLU A 50 5.18 9.67 -5.07
C GLU A 50 4.99 10.23 -3.65
N LEU A 51 4.74 9.37 -2.66
CA LEU A 51 4.57 9.76 -1.27
C LEU A 51 5.87 10.32 -0.68
N GLU A 52 7.01 9.69 -0.97
CA GLU A 52 8.34 10.18 -0.59
C GLU A 52 8.61 11.58 -1.17
N HIS A 53 8.19 11.84 -2.40
CA HIS A 53 8.28 13.17 -2.99
C HIS A 53 7.46 14.22 -2.20
N TYR A 54 6.23 13.89 -1.80
CA TYR A 54 5.43 14.79 -0.96
C TYR A 54 6.02 15.00 0.43
N ILE A 55 6.59 13.95 1.06
CA ILE A 55 7.31 14.06 2.33
C ILE A 55 8.47 15.03 2.18
N ASN A 56 9.31 14.87 1.15
CA ASN A 56 10.45 15.75 0.91
C ASN A 56 10.03 17.22 0.75
N GLN A 57 8.97 17.50 -0.01
CA GLN A 57 8.45 18.87 -0.14
C GLN A 57 8.00 19.45 1.21
N LYS A 58 7.28 18.66 2.03
CA LYS A 58 6.83 19.09 3.35
C LYS A 58 7.99 19.31 4.32
N GLN A 59 9.00 18.45 4.28
CA GLN A 59 10.23 18.60 5.08
C GLN A 59 11.00 19.86 4.67
N HIS A 60 11.13 20.15 3.38
CA HIS A 60 11.75 21.39 2.91
C HIS A 60 11.00 22.64 3.42
N ARG A 61 9.67 22.60 3.45
CA ARG A 61 8.86 23.68 4.02
C ARG A 61 9.06 23.78 5.53
N LEU A 62 9.00 22.67 6.25
CA LEU A 62 9.19 22.61 7.70
C LEU A 62 10.55 23.19 8.13
N ASN A 63 11.61 22.91 7.37
CA ASN A 63 12.95 23.42 7.66
C ASN A 63 13.08 24.95 7.62
N ASN A 64 12.11 25.64 7.00
CA ASN A 64 12.08 27.10 6.88
C ASN A 64 10.85 27.70 7.59
N GLU A 65 10.18 26.95 8.46
CA GLU A 65 8.94 27.36 9.13
C GLU A 65 9.20 27.70 10.60
N ASP A 66 9.03 28.98 10.95
CA ASP A 66 9.19 29.50 12.30
C ASP A 66 7.88 29.43 13.12
N ASN A 67 6.74 29.26 12.47
CA ASN A 67 5.46 29.13 13.17
C ASN A 67 5.28 27.73 13.75
N PHE A 68 5.27 27.64 15.07
CA PHE A 68 5.13 26.38 15.81
C PHE A 68 3.90 25.55 15.40
N GLU A 69 2.72 26.18 15.25
CA GLU A 69 1.50 25.47 14.88
C GLU A 69 1.58 24.88 13.47
N ILE A 70 2.18 25.62 12.53
CA ILE A 70 2.39 25.12 11.17
C ILE A 70 3.42 23.99 11.17
N SER A 71 4.49 24.11 11.95
CA SER A 71 5.49 23.06 12.10
C SER A 71 4.92 21.78 12.71
N CYS A 72 4.04 21.87 13.70
CA CYS A 72 3.31 20.72 14.23
C CYS A 72 2.43 20.07 13.16
N ARG A 73 1.65 20.86 12.42
CA ARG A 73 0.80 20.33 11.33
C ARG A 73 1.63 19.63 10.26
N LEU A 74 2.73 20.23 9.81
CA LEU A 74 3.61 19.63 8.80
C LEU A 74 4.22 18.32 9.30
N ASN A 75 4.65 18.26 10.56
CA ASN A 75 5.14 17.03 11.16
C ASN A 75 4.08 15.92 11.19
N SER A 76 2.84 16.24 11.58
CA SER A 76 1.73 15.28 11.55
C SER A 76 1.47 14.77 10.13
N GLU A 77 1.39 15.67 9.14
CA GLU A 77 1.20 15.27 7.73
C GLU A 77 2.34 14.39 7.20
N ILE A 78 3.59 14.66 7.60
CA ILE A 78 4.75 13.82 7.24
C ILE A 78 4.63 12.44 7.89
N ALA A 79 4.25 12.37 9.17
CA ALA A 79 4.06 11.11 9.88
C ALA A 79 2.94 10.27 9.26
N ASP A 80 1.83 10.89 8.87
CA ASP A 80 0.72 10.22 8.19
C ASP A 80 1.16 9.63 6.85
N LEU A 81 1.90 10.40 6.03
CA LEU A 81 2.46 9.91 4.77
C LEU A 81 3.44 8.75 4.98
N ALA A 82 4.29 8.82 6.01
CA ALA A 82 5.22 7.74 6.35
C ALA A 82 4.48 6.47 6.81
N SER A 83 3.36 6.61 7.54
CA SER A 83 2.50 5.49 7.91
C SER A 83 1.93 4.80 6.67
N ILE A 84 1.44 5.57 5.68
CA ILE A 84 0.95 5.01 4.41
C ILE A 84 2.04 4.22 3.69
N ILE A 85 3.26 4.77 3.62
CA ILE A 85 4.41 4.08 3.00
C ILE A 85 4.68 2.75 3.70
N ASN A 86 4.64 2.71 5.03
CA ASN A 86 4.85 1.48 5.79
C ASN A 86 3.78 0.42 5.47
N ASP A 87 2.51 0.83 5.41
CA ASP A 87 1.40 -0.09 5.09
C ASP A 87 1.48 -0.60 3.65
N LEU A 88 1.85 0.25 2.69
CA LEU A 88 2.13 -0.15 1.32
C LEU A 88 3.26 -1.19 1.26
N TRP A 89 4.32 -1.03 2.03
CA TRP A 89 5.39 -2.02 2.13
C TRP A 89 4.93 -3.35 2.73
N LEU A 90 4.03 -3.33 3.73
CA LEU A 90 3.42 -4.56 4.26
C LEU A 90 2.65 -5.30 3.15
N TRP A 91 1.81 -4.59 2.39
CA TRP A 91 1.07 -5.16 1.26
C TRP A 91 1.97 -5.70 0.15
N TYR A 92 3.07 -5.01 -0.16
CA TYR A 92 4.05 -5.46 -1.14
C TYR A 92 4.75 -6.77 -0.70
N ARG A 93 5.07 -6.90 0.59
CA ARG A 93 5.79 -8.07 1.13
C ARG A 93 4.92 -9.29 1.43
N LEU A 94 3.61 -9.14 1.64
CA LEU A 94 2.72 -10.23 2.09
C LEU A 94 2.71 -11.50 1.21
N THR A 95 3.22 -11.48 -0.03
CA THR A 95 3.42 -12.71 -0.82
C THR A 95 4.82 -13.29 -0.81
N GLN A 96 5.85 -12.58 -0.35
CA GLN A 96 7.19 -13.18 -0.26
C GLN A 96 7.14 -14.44 0.64
N ASN A 97 6.32 -14.41 1.69
CA ASN A 97 6.10 -15.56 2.58
C ASN A 97 5.24 -16.70 2.00
N VAL A 98 4.49 -16.48 0.91
CA VAL A 98 3.71 -17.55 0.26
C VAL A 98 4.59 -18.40 -0.66
N SER A 99 5.68 -17.81 -1.17
CA SER A 99 6.70 -18.49 -1.97
C SER A 99 7.84 -19.11 -1.14
N GLU A 100 8.16 -18.58 0.05
CA GLU A 100 9.23 -19.13 0.91
C GLU A 100 8.81 -20.38 1.71
N GLY A 101 7.52 -20.61 1.90
CA GLY A 101 6.97 -21.81 2.59
C GLY A 101 7.12 -23.14 1.85
N LYS A 102 7.83 -23.19 0.71
CA LYS A 102 8.11 -24.41 -0.07
C LYS A 102 9.60 -24.71 -0.29
N ALA A 103 10.51 -24.07 0.46
CA ALA A 103 11.95 -24.25 0.31
C ALA A 103 12.63 -25.01 1.48
N HIS A 104 11.89 -25.84 2.21
CA HIS A 104 12.48 -26.87 3.07
C HIS A 104 11.75 -28.21 2.89
N GLN A 105 12.25 -29.00 1.94
CA GLN A 105 12.21 -30.47 1.97
C GLN A 105 13.65 -30.96 2.08
#